data_AF-A0A8S4AE65-F1
#
_entry.id   AF-A0A8S4AE65-F1
#
_cell.length_a   1.000
_cell.length_b   1.000
_cell.length_c   1.000
_cell.angle_alpha   90.00
_cell.angle_beta   90.00
_cell.angle_gamma   90.00
#
_symmetry.space_group_name_H-M   'P 1'
#
loop_
_entity.id
_entity.type
_entity.pdbx_description
1 polymer ?
#
loop_
_entity_poly.entity_id
_entity_poly.type
_entity_poly.pdbx_seq_one_letter_code
_entity_poly.pdbx_strand_id
1 'polypeptide(L)'
;MAANCQLWRPDRGRSFRHYGIISMLFMDLLLQCVNGYLSSPHMGQDPPYTRDAQHGPVITSPVVPAVTSVSPADESYTFKCPSGGLCGRLPADCIQCNYQHSCVYGKPASFACKPKKGVHCIGESGQQQTNFSLSITCQFCWQLDPSQYRCSNSTNCMTVSCPRKRYNATCDALDHVHCLGKRRFQKRLFCNWTGGYKWSTALALSITLGGFGADRFYLGQWREGLGKLFSFGGLGIWTLIDVLLIGVGYVGPADGSLYI
;
A
#
# COMPACT_ATOMS: atom_id res chain seq x y z
N MET A 1 -28.99 2.98 6.41
CA MET A 1 -28.51 3.69 5.21
C MET A 1 -27.55 2.77 4.47
N ALA A 2 -27.98 2.17 3.36
CA ALA A 2 -27.13 1.32 2.54
C ALA A 2 -26.30 2.20 1.61
N ALA A 3 -24.96 2.14 1.72
CA ALA A 3 -24.08 2.79 0.75
C ALA A 3 -24.11 1.98 -0.56
N ASN A 4 -24.88 2.47 -1.54
CA ASN A 4 -25.00 1.86 -2.85
C ASN A 4 -23.72 2.15 -3.66
N CYS A 5 -22.64 1.41 -3.39
CA CYS A 5 -21.44 1.44 -4.22
C CYS A 5 -21.79 0.86 -5.60
N GLN A 6 -22.14 1.72 -6.54
CA GLN A 6 -22.20 1.37 -7.96
C GLN A 6 -20.79 1.16 -8.51
N LEU A 7 -20.21 0.01 -8.15
CA LEU A 7 -19.15 -0.60 -8.93
C LEU A 7 -19.77 -0.93 -10.29
N TRP A 8 -19.35 -0.21 -11.34
CA TRP A 8 -19.55 -0.67 -12.72
C TRP A 8 -18.79 -1.98 -12.88
N ARG A 9 -19.51 -3.07 -12.61
CA ARG A 9 -19.03 -4.45 -12.74
C ARG A 9 -19.64 -4.97 -14.05
N PRO A 10 -18.87 -5.09 -15.15
CA PRO A 10 -19.31 -5.87 -16.29
C PRO A 10 -19.68 -7.26 -15.78
N ASP A 11 -20.91 -7.68 -16.06
CA ASP A 11 -21.50 -8.81 -15.36
C ASP A 11 -20.73 -10.09 -15.69
N ARG A 12 -19.96 -10.62 -14.71
CA ARG A 12 -19.12 -11.80 -14.89
C ARG A 12 -19.99 -13.06 -14.73
N GLY A 13 -20.99 -13.16 -15.60
CA GLY A 13 -22.17 -14.01 -15.47
C GLY A 13 -22.60 -14.70 -16.77
N ARG A 14 -21.66 -15.16 -17.60
CA ARG A 14 -21.99 -16.16 -18.64
C ARG A 14 -20.84 -17.10 -18.97
N SER A 15 -20.95 -18.34 -18.47
CA SER A 15 -20.27 -19.49 -19.05
C SER A 15 -20.76 -19.71 -20.50
N PHE A 16 -19.91 -20.26 -21.36
CA PHE A 16 -20.18 -20.62 -22.76
C PHE A 16 -20.60 -19.46 -23.71
N ARG A 17 -19.65 -19.04 -24.57
CA ARG A 17 -19.89 -18.75 -26.01
C ARG A 17 -18.66 -18.39 -26.87
N HIS A 18 -17.43 -18.33 -26.33
CA HIS A 18 -16.24 -17.96 -27.13
C HIS A 18 -15.97 -18.86 -28.35
N TYR A 19 -16.17 -20.18 -28.26
CA TYR A 19 -16.04 -21.07 -29.42
C TYR A 19 -17.04 -20.76 -30.55
N GLY A 20 -18.24 -20.26 -30.23
CA GLY A 20 -19.24 -19.91 -31.24
C GLY A 20 -18.90 -18.64 -32.02
N ILE A 21 -18.32 -17.63 -31.34
CA ILE A 21 -17.91 -16.37 -31.98
C ILE A 21 -16.67 -16.60 -32.85
N ILE A 22 -15.68 -17.36 -32.37
CA ILE A 22 -14.50 -17.72 -33.16
C ILE A 22 -14.89 -18.58 -34.37
N SER A 23 -15.83 -19.52 -34.21
CA SER A 23 -16.33 -20.34 -35.33
C SER A 23 -17.17 -19.55 -36.35
N MET A 24 -17.90 -18.51 -35.93
CA MET A 24 -18.63 -17.64 -36.86
C MET A 24 -17.67 -16.71 -37.62
N LEU A 25 -16.73 -16.05 -36.92
CA LEU A 25 -15.74 -15.17 -37.57
C LEU A 25 -14.85 -15.93 -38.57
N PHE A 26 -14.54 -17.21 -38.32
CA PHE A 26 -13.80 -18.04 -39.28
C PHE A 26 -14.62 -18.38 -40.54
N MET A 27 -15.95 -18.46 -40.43
CA MET A 27 -16.84 -18.67 -41.58
C MET A 27 -17.14 -17.36 -42.33
N ASP A 28 -17.26 -16.22 -41.64
CA ASP A 28 -17.34 -14.90 -42.27
C ASP A 28 -16.07 -14.58 -43.08
N LEU A 29 -14.88 -14.93 -42.55
CA LEU A 29 -13.60 -14.71 -43.23
C LEU A 29 -13.47 -15.56 -44.52
N LEU A 30 -14.11 -16.74 -44.57
CA LEU A 30 -14.19 -17.55 -45.79
C LEU A 30 -15.18 -16.99 -46.82
N LEU A 31 -16.20 -16.24 -46.38
CA LEU A 31 -17.22 -15.65 -47.25
C LEU A 31 -16.80 -14.29 -47.84
N GLN A 32 -16.01 -13.50 -47.11
CA GLN A 32 -15.60 -12.16 -47.52
C GLN A 32 -14.54 -12.14 -48.63
N CYS A 33 -13.84 -13.24 -48.89
CA CYS A 33 -12.91 -13.36 -50.03
C CYS A 33 -13.60 -13.36 -51.41
N VAL A 34 -14.93 -13.39 -51.48
CA VAL A 34 -15.69 -13.51 -52.73
C VAL A 34 -16.14 -12.15 -53.31
N ASN A 35 -16.22 -11.08 -52.51
CA ASN A 35 -16.77 -9.80 -52.97
C ASN A 35 -16.03 -8.56 -52.44
N GLY A 36 -15.57 -7.72 -53.38
CA GLY A 36 -15.81 -6.28 -53.28
C GLY A 36 -14.77 -5.41 -52.59
N TYR A 37 -13.76 -5.02 -53.38
CA TYR A 37 -13.14 -3.69 -53.47
C TYR A 37 -13.78 -2.47 -52.77
N LEU A 38 -12.92 -1.44 -52.62
CA LEU A 38 -13.17 0.01 -52.43
C LEU A 38 -13.41 0.54 -50.99
N SER A 39 -12.39 1.20 -50.41
CA SER A 39 -12.31 2.68 -50.30
C SER A 39 -11.37 3.17 -49.18
N SER A 40 -10.61 4.25 -49.45
CA SER A 40 -9.81 5.03 -48.48
C SER A 40 -10.57 6.30 -48.04
N PRO A 41 -10.17 7.03 -46.97
CA PRO A 41 -9.28 8.19 -47.19
C PRO A 41 -8.23 8.50 -46.10
N HIS A 42 -7.41 9.52 -46.37
CA HIS A 42 -6.17 9.97 -45.69
C HIS A 42 -6.34 10.93 -44.49
N MET A 43 -5.27 11.10 -43.68
CA MET A 43 -4.41 12.30 -43.46
C MET A 43 -3.34 11.93 -42.38
N GLY A 44 -2.03 12.22 -42.44
CA GLY A 44 -1.32 13.52 -42.47
C GLY A 44 -1.16 14.10 -41.04
N GLN A 45 0.00 14.50 -40.47
CA GLN A 45 1.41 14.66 -40.89
C GLN A 45 2.34 14.75 -39.63
N ASP A 46 3.63 14.40 -39.78
CA ASP A 46 4.75 14.61 -38.81
C ASP A 46 5.60 15.87 -39.17
N PRO A 47 6.72 16.25 -38.50
CA PRO A 47 7.15 16.24 -37.08
C PRO A 47 7.50 17.72 -36.65
N PRO A 48 8.66 18.18 -36.08
CA PRO A 48 9.68 17.60 -35.17
C PRO A 48 10.13 18.44 -33.94
N TYR A 49 10.59 17.71 -32.91
CA TYR A 49 11.77 17.89 -32.03
C TYR A 49 12.28 19.27 -31.51
N THR A 50 12.50 19.34 -30.19
CA THR A 50 13.74 19.90 -29.57
C THR A 50 13.85 19.47 -28.10
N ARG A 51 15.00 18.97 -27.66
CA ARG A 51 15.43 19.06 -26.26
C ARG A 51 16.94 18.94 -26.14
N ASP A 52 17.56 19.94 -25.53
CA ASP A 52 18.99 19.97 -25.26
C ASP A 52 19.34 19.54 -23.83
N ALA A 53 20.63 19.28 -23.59
CA ALA A 53 21.15 18.60 -22.41
C ALA A 53 21.20 19.46 -21.13
N GLN A 54 21.46 18.84 -19.96
CA GLN A 54 22.73 19.01 -19.20
C GLN A 54 22.73 18.57 -17.70
N HIS A 55 23.84 17.91 -17.32
CA HIS A 55 24.52 17.84 -16.01
C HIS A 55 23.97 17.06 -14.78
N GLY A 56 24.88 16.33 -14.11
CA GLY A 56 24.77 15.77 -12.74
C GLY A 56 25.35 16.72 -11.68
N PRO A 57 25.93 16.28 -10.52
CA PRO A 57 26.52 14.95 -10.25
C PRO A 57 26.28 14.29 -8.85
N VAL A 58 26.79 13.06 -8.75
CA VAL A 58 27.34 12.26 -7.61
C VAL A 58 27.57 12.95 -6.24
N ILE A 59 27.31 12.23 -5.12
CA ILE A 59 28.28 12.04 -3.99
C ILE A 59 27.89 10.91 -3.00
N THR A 60 28.94 10.32 -2.42
CA THR A 60 29.20 9.10 -1.62
C THR A 60 28.25 8.60 -0.51
N SER A 61 28.44 7.30 -0.17
CA SER A 61 27.94 6.60 1.02
C SER A 61 29.09 6.30 2.01
N PRO A 62 28.85 6.31 3.34
CA PRO A 62 29.75 5.74 4.34
C PRO A 62 29.20 4.44 4.96
N VAL A 63 30.08 3.50 5.32
CA VAL A 63 29.77 2.26 6.07
C VAL A 63 30.30 2.38 7.51
N VAL A 64 29.54 1.87 8.48
CA VAL A 64 29.79 1.98 9.93
C VAL A 64 30.42 0.67 10.47
N PRO A 65 31.32 0.70 11.49
CA PRO A 65 31.95 -0.49 12.05
C PRO A 65 31.05 -1.28 13.02
N ALA A 66 31.45 -2.51 13.34
CA ALA A 66 30.73 -3.43 14.24
C ALA A 66 31.24 -3.40 15.68
N VAL A 67 30.35 -3.63 16.66
CA VAL A 67 30.69 -4.07 18.04
C VAL A 67 29.58 -5.00 18.60
N THR A 68 29.85 -5.62 19.74
CA THR A 68 29.40 -6.97 20.15
C THR A 68 28.32 -7.01 21.24
N SER A 69 27.54 -8.11 21.25
CA SER A 69 26.92 -8.82 22.41
C SER A 69 26.08 -8.08 23.47
N VAL A 70 24.83 -8.53 23.69
CA VAL A 70 24.26 -9.08 24.96
C VAL A 70 22.76 -9.44 24.76
N SER A 71 22.24 -10.41 25.53
CA SER A 71 20.92 -11.03 25.38
C SER A 71 19.73 -10.20 25.94
N PRO A 72 18.47 -10.47 25.51
CA PRO A 72 17.47 -9.41 25.38
C PRO A 72 16.21 -9.56 26.26
N ALA A 73 16.08 -8.72 27.29
CA ALA A 73 14.78 -8.42 27.92
C ALA A 73 14.74 -7.06 28.65
N ASP A 74 15.71 -6.78 29.53
CA ASP A 74 15.65 -5.65 30.47
C ASP A 74 16.49 -4.42 30.09
N GLU A 75 17.51 -4.54 29.21
CA GLU A 75 18.38 -3.41 28.82
C GLU A 75 17.94 -2.67 27.53
N SER A 76 16.86 -3.10 26.88
CA SER A 76 16.48 -2.59 25.55
C SER A 76 15.92 -1.15 25.54
N TYR A 77 15.41 -0.65 26.68
CA TYR A 77 14.77 0.68 26.72
C TYR A 77 15.77 1.82 27.01
N THR A 78 16.86 1.57 27.73
CA THR A 78 17.81 2.61 28.16
C THR A 78 18.41 3.37 26.98
N PHE A 79 18.79 2.67 25.90
CA PHE A 79 19.31 3.27 24.66
C PHE A 79 18.31 4.16 23.91
N LYS A 80 17.00 4.06 24.19
CA LYS A 80 15.95 4.88 23.57
C LYS A 80 15.57 6.10 24.41
N CYS A 81 16.09 6.22 25.64
CA CYS A 81 15.71 7.26 26.58
C CYS A 81 16.78 8.36 26.64
N PRO A 82 16.44 9.62 26.27
CA PRO A 82 17.38 10.72 26.41
C PRO A 82 17.60 11.04 27.89
N SER A 83 18.86 11.05 28.32
CA SER A 83 19.29 11.47 29.65
C SER A 83 19.60 12.98 29.70
N GLY A 84 19.33 13.62 30.83
CA GLY A 84 19.59 15.05 31.05
C GLY A 84 18.53 16.00 30.47
N GLY A 85 17.46 15.47 29.85
CA GLY A 85 16.32 16.27 29.39
C GLY A 85 15.32 16.63 30.49
N LEU A 86 14.41 17.56 30.19
CA LEU A 86 13.29 17.93 31.07
C LEU A 86 12.36 16.73 31.32
N CYS A 87 12.05 16.42 32.58
CA CYS A 87 11.20 15.28 32.96
C CYS A 87 9.83 15.27 32.24
N GLY A 88 9.22 16.43 32.03
CA GLY A 88 7.94 16.58 31.32
C GLY A 88 7.99 16.35 29.79
N ARG A 89 9.18 16.11 29.20
CA ARG A 89 9.37 15.82 27.78
C ARG A 89 9.97 14.43 27.51
N LEU A 90 10.10 13.59 28.54
CA LEU A 90 10.56 12.21 28.35
C LEU A 90 9.53 11.39 27.55
N PRO A 91 9.97 10.51 26.63
CA PRO A 91 9.08 9.56 25.96
C PRO A 91 8.27 8.72 26.97
N ALA A 92 7.04 8.39 26.60
CA ALA A 92 6.14 7.61 27.47
C ALA A 92 6.71 6.25 27.91
N ASP A 93 7.59 5.66 27.10
CA ASP A 93 8.26 4.40 27.40
C ASP A 93 9.41 4.53 28.42
N CYS A 94 9.87 5.75 28.71
CA CYS A 94 10.98 6.04 29.63
C CYS A 94 10.52 6.37 31.07
N ILE A 95 9.22 6.49 31.28
CA ILE A 95 8.60 6.91 32.54
C ILE A 95 7.54 5.90 32.99
N GLN A 96 7.22 5.90 34.28
CA GLN A 96 6.14 5.13 34.87
C GLN A 96 5.23 6.08 35.66
N CYS A 97 4.01 6.27 35.19
CA CYS A 97 3.02 7.16 35.79
C CYS A 97 1.92 6.37 36.52
N ASN A 98 1.43 6.92 37.63
CA ASN A 98 0.23 6.44 38.30
C ASN A 98 -1.01 7.05 37.64
N TYR A 99 -1.54 6.36 36.61
CA TYR A 99 -2.71 6.81 35.87
C TYR A 99 -4.01 6.51 36.63
N GLN A 100 -4.67 7.56 37.11
CA GLN A 100 -6.00 7.45 37.72
C GLN A 100 -7.08 7.65 36.65
N HIS A 101 -8.00 6.68 36.52
CA HIS A 101 -9.03 6.69 35.46
C HIS A 101 -10.22 7.64 35.73
N SER A 102 -10.23 8.38 36.84
CA SER A 102 -11.33 9.29 37.23
C SER A 102 -11.09 10.73 36.74
N CYS A 103 -10.91 10.91 35.44
CA CYS A 103 -10.76 12.22 34.79
C CYS A 103 -11.81 12.43 33.69
N VAL A 104 -12.10 13.69 33.36
CA VAL A 104 -13.07 14.04 32.32
C VAL A 104 -12.42 13.92 30.94
N TYR A 105 -13.03 13.12 30.05
CA TYR A 105 -12.51 12.89 28.70
C TYR A 105 -12.23 14.21 27.95
N GLY A 106 -11.06 14.31 27.33
CA GLY A 106 -10.62 15.48 26.57
C GLY A 106 -10.17 16.69 27.42
N LYS A 107 -10.16 16.61 28.75
CA LYS A 107 -9.60 17.65 29.64
C LYS A 107 -8.18 17.29 30.08
N PRO A 108 -7.31 18.28 30.36
CA PRO A 108 -6.00 18.03 30.94
C PRO A 108 -6.14 17.49 32.35
N ALA A 109 -5.33 16.48 32.69
CA ALA A 109 -5.25 15.86 34.01
C ALA A 109 -3.78 15.63 34.36
N SER A 110 -3.40 15.92 35.60
CA SER A 110 -2.04 15.79 36.10
C SER A 110 -1.85 14.48 36.86
N PHE A 111 -0.87 13.67 36.45
CA PHE A 111 -0.55 12.40 37.08
C PHE A 111 0.86 12.41 37.66
N ALA A 112 1.07 11.69 38.77
CA ALA A 112 2.40 11.51 39.35
C ALA A 112 3.20 10.48 38.55
N CYS A 113 4.41 10.85 38.12
CA CYS A 113 5.29 10.05 37.29
C CYS A 113 6.70 9.97 37.89
N LYS A 114 7.37 8.84 37.67
CA LYS A 114 8.79 8.61 37.98
C LYS A 114 9.53 8.12 36.73
N PRO A 115 10.80 8.50 36.50
CA PRO A 115 11.60 7.90 35.43
C PRO A 115 11.85 6.41 35.71
N LYS A 116 12.08 5.62 34.66
CA LYS A 116 12.54 4.24 34.79
C LYS A 116 13.99 4.17 35.33
N LYS A 117 14.38 2.99 35.82
CA LYS A 117 15.76 2.73 36.28
C LYS A 117 16.75 3.10 35.17
N GLY A 118 17.84 3.79 35.54
CA GLY A 118 18.87 4.24 34.60
C GLY A 118 18.55 5.49 33.77
N VAL A 119 17.33 6.05 33.87
CA VAL A 119 16.96 7.29 33.16
C VAL A 119 17.03 8.47 34.12
N HIS A 120 17.87 9.47 33.80
CA HIS A 120 18.03 10.69 34.59
C HIS A 120 17.40 11.87 33.85
N CYS A 121 16.48 12.59 34.52
CA CYS A 121 15.85 13.79 33.99
C CYS A 121 15.93 14.96 35.00
N ILE A 122 15.90 16.18 34.47
CA ILE A 122 15.92 17.42 35.26
C ILE A 122 14.52 18.04 35.33
N GLY A 123 14.20 18.64 36.48
CA GLY A 123 13.04 19.49 36.64
C GLY A 123 13.25 20.88 36.07
N GLU A 124 12.20 21.70 36.08
CA GLU A 124 12.27 23.13 35.72
C GLU A 124 13.20 23.93 36.65
N SER A 125 13.43 23.44 37.88
CA SER A 125 14.39 23.99 38.84
C SER A 125 15.85 23.58 38.60
N GLY A 126 16.16 22.89 37.49
CA GLY A 126 17.51 22.40 37.16
C GLY A 126 18.03 21.23 38.02
N GLN A 127 17.27 20.83 39.05
CA GLN A 127 17.60 19.68 39.91
C GLN A 127 17.08 18.36 39.31
N GLN A 128 17.79 17.27 39.57
CA GLN A 128 17.35 15.93 39.17
C GLN A 128 16.09 15.52 39.94
N GLN A 129 15.03 15.13 39.24
CA GLN A 129 13.76 14.73 39.85
C GLN A 129 13.53 13.21 39.78
N THR A 130 13.19 12.61 40.92
CA THR A 130 12.80 11.19 41.01
C THR A 130 11.29 10.98 40.93
N ASN A 131 10.51 12.01 41.24
CA ASN A 131 9.07 12.07 41.06
C ASN A 131 8.69 13.47 40.55
N PHE A 132 7.79 13.53 39.58
CA PHE A 132 7.29 14.78 38.99
C PHE A 132 5.81 14.62 38.60
N SER A 133 5.13 15.73 38.32
CA SER A 133 3.77 15.70 37.78
C SER A 133 3.78 15.92 36.27
N LEU A 134 3.05 15.08 35.53
CA LEU A 134 2.89 15.19 34.09
C LEU A 134 1.43 15.52 33.77
N SER A 135 1.20 16.65 33.09
CA SER A 135 -0.12 17.03 32.58
C SER A 135 -0.35 16.41 31.21
N ILE A 136 -1.40 15.60 31.07
CA ILE A 136 -1.78 14.95 29.80
C ILE A 136 -3.27 15.11 29.55
N THR A 137 -3.71 15.02 28.30
CA THR A 137 -5.15 14.99 27.99
C THR A 137 -5.73 13.64 28.43
N CYS A 138 -6.82 13.66 29.18
CA CYS A 138 -7.53 12.47 29.64
C CYS A 138 -8.20 11.75 28.44
N GLN A 139 -7.50 10.79 27.85
CA GLN A 139 -7.99 9.92 26.79
C GLN A 139 -7.25 8.58 26.78
N PHE A 140 -7.94 7.49 26.44
CA PHE A 140 -7.30 6.18 26.31
C PHE A 140 -6.54 6.06 24.98
N CYS A 141 -5.44 5.30 24.97
CA CYS A 141 -4.57 5.15 23.78
C CYS A 141 -5.31 4.73 22.49
N TRP A 142 -6.40 3.96 22.61
CA TRP A 142 -7.23 3.53 21.47
C TRP A 142 -8.19 4.61 20.92
N GLN A 143 -8.42 5.69 21.69
CA GLN A 143 -9.25 6.85 21.32
C GLN A 143 -8.45 7.99 20.68
N LEU A 144 -7.12 7.86 20.56
CA LEU A 144 -6.27 8.86 19.91
C LEU A 144 -6.71 9.13 18.47
N ASP A 145 -6.40 10.35 18.01
CA ASP A 145 -6.53 10.75 16.61
C ASP A 145 -5.56 9.93 15.71
N PRO A 146 -5.91 9.64 14.44
CA PRO A 146 -5.02 8.93 13.51
C PRO A 146 -3.63 9.53 13.31
N SER A 147 -3.42 10.82 13.60
CA SER A 147 -2.10 11.46 13.60
C SER A 147 -1.19 11.05 14.79
N GLN A 148 -1.76 10.52 15.86
CA GLN A 148 -1.09 10.29 17.16
C GLN A 148 -0.69 8.83 17.41
N TYR A 149 -0.96 7.92 16.47
CA TYR A 149 -0.54 6.52 16.53
C TYR A 149 -0.08 6.00 15.15
N ARG A 150 0.68 4.91 15.13
CA ARG A 150 1.04 4.18 13.90
C ARG A 150 0.45 2.77 13.96
N CYS A 151 -0.01 2.25 12.83
CA CYS A 151 -0.57 0.89 12.75
C CYS A 151 0.19 0.03 11.74
N SER A 152 0.27 -1.28 12.02
CA SER A 152 0.75 -2.30 11.09
C SER A 152 -0.11 -2.30 9.82
N ASN A 153 0.51 -2.18 8.64
CA ASN A 153 -0.17 -2.38 7.37
C ASN A 153 -0.27 -3.89 7.03
N SER A 154 -1.25 -4.29 6.23
CA SER A 154 -1.43 -5.69 5.82
C SER A 154 -1.47 -5.82 4.31
N THR A 155 -0.53 -6.60 3.76
CA THR A 155 -0.45 -6.94 2.33
C THR A 155 -1.46 -8.01 1.93
N ASN A 156 -1.95 -8.80 2.89
CA ASN A 156 -2.89 -9.92 2.68
C ASN A 156 -4.36 -9.47 2.50
N CYS A 157 -4.60 -8.21 2.15
CA CYS A 157 -5.95 -7.68 2.02
C CYS A 157 -6.08 -6.60 0.94
N MET A 158 -7.01 -6.78 0.01
CA MET A 158 -7.13 -5.94 -1.19
C MET A 158 -8.20 -4.85 -1.04
N THR A 159 -7.87 -3.65 -1.49
CA THR A 159 -8.73 -2.44 -1.41
C THR A 159 -10.04 -2.56 -2.21
N VAL A 160 -10.02 -3.32 -3.31
CA VAL A 160 -11.08 -3.42 -4.34
C VAL A 160 -12.25 -4.35 -4.01
N SER A 161 -12.28 -4.88 -2.80
CA SER A 161 -13.40 -5.68 -2.30
C SER A 161 -14.64 -4.79 -2.07
N CYS A 162 -15.83 -5.30 -2.41
CA CYS A 162 -17.12 -4.65 -2.13
C CYS A 162 -17.99 -5.58 -1.26
N PRO A 163 -18.36 -5.19 -0.03
CA PRO A 163 -17.91 -4.00 0.70
C PRO A 163 -16.40 -4.02 1.00
N ARG A 164 -15.78 -2.84 1.20
CA ARG A 164 -14.34 -2.72 1.46
C ARG A 164 -13.93 -3.60 2.66
N LYS A 165 -13.07 -4.59 2.40
CA LYS A 165 -12.53 -5.49 3.42
C LYS A 165 -11.87 -4.67 4.53
N ARG A 166 -12.16 -5.06 5.76
CA ARG A 166 -11.49 -4.56 6.97
C ARG A 166 -10.52 -5.60 7.48
N TYR A 167 -9.45 -5.16 8.10
CA TYR A 167 -8.49 -6.02 8.78
C TYR A 167 -8.24 -5.52 10.21
N ASN A 168 -7.86 -6.42 11.10
CA ASN A 168 -7.40 -6.05 12.43
C ASN A 168 -5.93 -5.62 12.31
N ALA A 169 -5.65 -4.35 12.57
CA ALA A 169 -4.31 -3.80 12.64
C ALA A 169 -3.86 -3.70 14.09
N THR A 170 -2.59 -4.01 14.35
CA THR A 170 -1.94 -3.68 15.62
C THR A 170 -1.44 -2.25 15.53
N CYS A 171 -1.84 -1.41 16.47
CA CYS A 171 -1.51 0.00 16.51
C CYS A 171 -0.77 0.34 17.79
N ASP A 172 0.26 1.17 17.67
CA ASP A 172 1.11 1.65 18.74
C ASP A 172 1.04 3.19 18.78
N ALA A 173 0.75 3.76 19.95
CA ALA A 173 0.76 5.21 20.15
C ALA A 173 2.18 5.79 19.98
N LEU A 174 2.30 7.02 19.45
CA LEU A 174 3.61 7.66 19.25
C LEU A 174 4.32 7.93 20.59
N ASP A 175 5.65 7.93 20.57
CA ASP A 175 6.50 7.95 21.79
C ASP A 175 6.35 9.23 22.62
N HIS A 176 6.07 10.36 21.95
CA HIS A 176 5.80 11.66 22.57
C HIS A 176 4.33 11.86 23.00
N VAL A 177 3.44 10.92 22.68
CA VAL A 177 2.02 11.01 23.04
C VAL A 177 1.75 10.16 24.27
N HIS A 178 1.40 10.83 25.36
CA HIS A 178 0.98 10.19 26.60
C HIS A 178 -0.53 9.93 26.59
N CYS A 179 -0.94 8.73 26.99
CA CYS A 179 -2.32 8.27 26.90
C CYS A 179 -2.61 7.20 27.96
N LEU A 180 -3.88 7.04 28.34
CA LEU A 180 -4.31 6.11 29.37
C LEU A 180 -4.39 4.67 28.83
N GLY A 181 -4.03 3.70 29.66
CA GLY A 181 -4.12 2.26 29.35
C GLY A 181 -2.97 1.71 28.50
N LYS A 182 -3.25 0.69 27.68
CA LYS A 182 -2.24 -0.02 26.88
C LYS A 182 -1.89 0.78 25.61
N ARG A 183 -0.62 1.16 25.46
CA ARG A 183 -0.08 1.90 24.28
C ARG A 183 -0.19 1.12 22.97
N ARG A 184 -0.13 -0.21 23.04
CA ARG A 184 -0.34 -1.14 21.92
C ARG A 184 -1.75 -1.73 21.97
N PHE A 185 -2.54 -1.48 20.94
CA PHE A 185 -3.96 -1.86 20.87
C PHE A 185 -4.34 -2.39 19.47
N GLN A 186 -5.48 -3.08 19.38
CA GLN A 186 -6.03 -3.58 18.11
C GLN A 186 -7.08 -2.61 17.57
N LYS A 187 -7.01 -2.27 16.27
CA LYS A 187 -8.00 -1.41 15.60
C LYS A 187 -8.44 -2.03 14.27
N ARG A 188 -9.74 -1.97 13.96
CA ARG A 188 -10.26 -2.39 12.65
C ARG A 188 -10.08 -1.26 11.64
N LEU A 189 -9.16 -1.44 10.70
CA LEU A 189 -8.88 -0.51 9.61
C LEU A 189 -9.44 -1.04 8.29
N PHE A 190 -9.69 -0.14 7.34
CA PHE A 190 -9.98 -0.52 5.95
C PHE A 190 -8.70 -0.89 5.22
N CYS A 191 -8.77 -1.88 4.32
CA CYS A 191 -7.66 -2.22 3.44
C CYS A 191 -7.32 -1.05 2.51
N ASN A 192 -6.01 -0.77 2.42
CA ASN A 192 -5.42 0.26 1.57
C ASN A 192 -4.26 -0.30 0.70
N TRP A 193 -4.18 -1.62 0.56
CA TRP A 193 -3.17 -2.30 -0.24
C TRP A 193 -3.70 -2.63 -1.65
N THR A 194 -2.79 -2.63 -2.62
CA THR A 194 -3.02 -2.80 -4.06
C THR A 194 -1.86 -3.60 -4.66
N GLY A 195 -2.12 -4.41 -5.68
CA GLY A 195 -1.14 -5.40 -6.19
C GLY A 195 0.11 -4.85 -6.87
N GLY A 196 0.27 -3.53 -7.02
CA GLY A 196 1.48 -2.91 -7.60
C GLY A 196 1.57 -2.96 -9.13
N TYR A 197 0.52 -3.42 -9.80
CA TYR A 197 0.50 -3.60 -11.26
C TYR A 197 0.52 -2.26 -11.99
N LYS A 198 1.50 -2.08 -12.88
CA LYS A 198 1.64 -0.88 -13.72
C LYS A 198 1.00 -1.11 -15.08
N TRP A 199 0.17 -0.17 -15.52
CA TRP A 199 -0.50 -0.25 -16.83
C TRP A 199 0.51 -0.27 -17.97
N SER A 200 1.50 0.63 -17.94
CA SER A 200 2.56 0.73 -18.95
C SER A 200 3.41 -0.54 -19.05
N THR A 201 3.67 -1.22 -17.93
CA THR A 201 4.39 -2.50 -17.91
C THR A 201 3.55 -3.62 -18.50
N ALA A 202 2.25 -3.71 -18.17
CA ALA A 202 1.34 -4.69 -18.78
C ALA A 202 1.24 -4.50 -20.30
N LEU A 203 1.12 -3.25 -20.76
CA LEU A 203 1.06 -2.91 -22.18
C LEU A 203 2.39 -3.20 -22.91
N ALA A 204 3.54 -2.83 -22.34
CA ALA A 204 4.84 -3.15 -22.91
C ALA A 204 5.08 -4.67 -23.02
N LEU A 205 4.70 -5.44 -22.01
CA LEU A 205 4.78 -6.90 -22.04
C LEU A 205 3.82 -7.52 -23.07
N SER A 206 2.66 -6.90 -23.30
CA SER A 206 1.71 -7.34 -24.34
C SER A 206 2.26 -7.13 -25.75
N ILE A 207 2.88 -5.97 -26.02
CA ILE A 207 3.52 -5.67 -27.31
C ILE A 207 4.73 -6.59 -27.57
N THR A 208 5.59 -6.78 -26.57
CA THR A 208 6.91 -7.42 -26.77
C THR A 208 6.92 -8.93 -26.51
N LEU A 209 6.13 -9.43 -25.56
CA LEU A 209 6.06 -10.85 -25.16
C LEU A 209 4.61 -11.38 -25.09
N GLY A 210 3.61 -10.68 -25.63
CA GLY A 210 2.22 -11.10 -25.58
C GLY A 210 1.95 -12.45 -26.26
N GLY A 211 2.77 -12.83 -27.26
CA GLY A 211 2.65 -14.12 -27.96
C GLY A 211 2.94 -15.31 -27.04
N PHE A 212 3.82 -15.11 -26.06
CA PHE A 212 4.11 -16.08 -24.99
C PHE A 212 3.17 -15.91 -23.78
N GLY A 213 2.24 -14.96 -23.83
CA GLY A 213 1.28 -14.66 -22.75
C GLY A 213 1.88 -13.97 -21.52
N ALA A 214 3.04 -13.33 -21.64
CA ALA A 214 3.73 -12.66 -20.52
C ALA A 214 2.88 -11.56 -19.87
N ASP A 215 2.02 -10.90 -20.64
CA ASP A 215 1.01 -9.95 -20.18
C ASP A 215 -0.01 -10.59 -19.21
N ARG A 216 -0.51 -11.79 -19.53
CA ARG A 216 -1.47 -12.52 -18.70
C ARG A 216 -0.80 -13.13 -17.47
N PHE A 217 0.43 -13.62 -17.60
CA PHE A 217 1.22 -14.03 -16.45
C PHE A 217 1.50 -12.86 -15.50
N TYR A 218 1.87 -11.69 -16.02
CA TYR A 218 2.06 -10.47 -15.22
C TYR A 218 0.80 -10.08 -14.44
N LEU A 219 -0.38 -10.16 -15.05
CA LEU A 219 -1.65 -9.86 -14.40
C LEU A 219 -2.18 -10.97 -13.46
N GLY A 220 -1.42 -12.05 -13.23
CA GLY A 220 -1.81 -13.19 -12.39
C GLY A 220 -2.78 -14.17 -13.07
N GLN A 221 -3.11 -13.96 -14.34
CA GLN A 221 -4.04 -14.78 -15.14
C GLN A 221 -3.31 -15.98 -15.77
N TRP A 222 -2.60 -16.77 -14.96
CA TRP A 222 -1.68 -17.82 -15.43
C TRP A 222 -2.31 -18.87 -16.34
N ARG A 223 -3.61 -19.18 -16.16
CA ARG A 223 -4.34 -20.13 -17.00
C ARG A 223 -4.52 -19.65 -18.44
N GLU A 224 -4.75 -18.35 -18.63
CA GLU A 224 -4.88 -17.74 -19.96
C GLU A 224 -3.51 -17.58 -20.62
N GLY A 225 -2.48 -17.18 -19.84
CA GLY A 225 -1.10 -17.14 -20.31
C GLY A 225 -0.60 -18.49 -20.82
N LEU A 226 -0.90 -19.57 -20.11
CA LEU A 226 -0.52 -20.93 -20.51
C LEU A 226 -1.24 -21.39 -21.78
N GLY A 227 -2.51 -20.98 -21.98
CA GLY A 227 -3.24 -21.21 -23.23
C GLY A 227 -2.58 -20.54 -24.43
N LYS A 228 -2.17 -19.27 -24.29
CA LYS A 228 -1.41 -18.57 -25.32
C LYS A 228 -0.09 -19.28 -25.64
N LEU A 229 0.67 -19.67 -24.61
CA LEU A 229 1.96 -20.35 -24.76
C LEU A 229 1.86 -21.64 -25.58
N PHE A 230 0.88 -22.51 -25.28
CA PHE A 230 0.67 -23.74 -26.06
C PHE A 230 0.11 -23.49 -27.47
N SER A 231 -0.60 -22.38 -27.69
CA SER A 231 -1.04 -21.95 -29.03
C SER A 231 0.03 -21.24 -29.86
N PHE A 232 1.27 -21.13 -29.35
CA PHE A 232 2.34 -20.29 -29.91
C PHE A 232 1.87 -18.85 -30.21
N GLY A 233 1.01 -18.29 -29.36
CA GLY A 233 0.44 -16.95 -29.51
C GLY A 233 -0.51 -16.77 -30.71
N GLY A 234 -0.93 -17.87 -31.36
CA GLY A 234 -1.86 -17.87 -32.50
C GLY A 234 -1.50 -16.85 -33.59
N LEU A 235 -0.27 -16.93 -34.10
CA LEU A 235 0.25 -16.11 -35.21
C LEU A 235 0.20 -14.58 -34.97
N GLY A 236 0.13 -14.13 -33.71
CA GLY A 236 0.08 -12.70 -33.36
C GLY A 236 -1.32 -12.10 -33.31
N ILE A 237 -2.37 -12.86 -33.64
CA ILE A 237 -3.77 -12.38 -33.51
C ILE A 237 -4.11 -12.12 -32.04
N TRP A 238 -3.67 -13.00 -31.13
CA TRP A 238 -3.86 -12.81 -29.70
C TRP A 238 -3.18 -11.52 -29.21
N THR A 239 -1.92 -11.29 -29.59
CA THR A 239 -1.16 -10.12 -29.11
C THR A 239 -1.83 -8.80 -29.50
N LEU A 240 -2.38 -8.71 -30.70
CA LEU A 240 -3.14 -7.55 -31.15
C LEU A 240 -4.42 -7.33 -30.34
N ILE A 241 -5.16 -8.41 -30.03
CA ILE A 241 -6.35 -8.35 -29.16
C ILE A 241 -5.97 -7.92 -27.74
N ASP A 242 -4.89 -8.46 -27.17
CA ASP A 242 -4.45 -8.13 -25.82
C ASP A 242 -3.96 -6.68 -25.70
N VAL A 243 -3.18 -6.19 -26.67
CA VAL A 243 -2.74 -4.79 -26.72
C VAL A 243 -3.93 -3.85 -26.76
N LEU A 244 -4.97 -4.17 -27.55
CA LEU A 244 -6.21 -3.40 -27.57
C LEU A 244 -6.92 -3.44 -26.20
N LEU A 245 -7.14 -4.63 -25.64
CA LEU A 245 -7.89 -4.84 -24.39
C LEU A 245 -7.21 -4.23 -23.15
N ILE A 246 -5.88 -4.28 -23.07
CA ILE A 246 -5.09 -3.61 -22.03
C ILE A 246 -5.02 -2.11 -22.31
N GLY A 247 -4.88 -1.71 -23.58
CA GLY A 247 -4.86 -0.31 -24.02
C GLY A 247 -6.11 0.47 -23.61
N VAL A 248 -7.30 -0.12 -23.79
CA VAL A 248 -8.58 0.47 -23.34
C VAL A 248 -8.90 0.24 -21.85
N GLY A 249 -8.03 -0.46 -21.11
CA GLY A 249 -8.21 -0.77 -19.69
C GLY A 249 -9.35 -1.75 -19.37
N TYR A 250 -9.85 -2.50 -20.36
CA TYR A 250 -10.92 -3.49 -20.16
C TYR A 250 -10.42 -4.73 -19.42
N VAL A 251 -9.18 -5.14 -19.67
CA VAL A 251 -8.49 -6.18 -18.91
C VAL A 251 -7.68 -5.55 -17.79
N GLY A 252 -7.82 -6.10 -16.58
CA GLY A 252 -7.06 -5.68 -15.40
C GLY A 252 -6.52 -6.87 -14.60
N PRO A 253 -5.76 -6.60 -13.52
CA PRO A 253 -5.20 -7.61 -12.62
C PRO A 253 -6.22 -8.64 -12.11
N ALA A 254 -5.81 -9.90 -11.96
CA ALA A 254 -6.65 -11.00 -11.48
C ALA A 254 -7.23 -10.74 -10.07
N ASP A 255 -6.48 -10.04 -9.22
CA ASP A 255 -6.91 -9.59 -7.87
C ASP A 255 -8.03 -8.54 -7.90
N GLY A 256 -8.39 -8.04 -9.09
CA GLY A 256 -9.33 -6.94 -9.29
C GLY A 256 -8.78 -5.57 -8.93
N SER A 257 -7.50 -5.46 -8.53
CA SER A 257 -6.87 -4.18 -8.18
C SER A 257 -6.73 -3.29 -9.42
N LEU A 258 -6.85 -1.97 -9.25
CA LEU A 258 -6.59 -1.02 -10.33
C LEU A 258 -5.10 -0.93 -10.66
N TYR A 259 -4.79 -0.51 -11.88
CA TYR A 259 -3.43 -0.15 -12.27
C TYR A 259 -2.93 1.10 -11.53
N ILE A 260 -1.61 1.18 -11.37
CA ILE A 260 -0.84 2.28 -10.78
C ILE A 260 0.06 2.92 -11.84
#